data_AF-A0A1Q5J3D8-F1
#
_entry.id   AF-A0A1Q5J3D8-F1
#
_cell.length_a   1.000
_cell.length_b   1.000
_cell.length_c   1.000
_cell.angle_alpha   90.00
_cell.angle_beta   90.00
_cell.angle_gamma   90.00
#
_symmetry.space_group_name_H-M   'P 1'
#
loop_
_entity.id
_entity.type
_entity.pdbx_description
1 polymer ?
#
loop_
_entity_poly.entity_id
_entity_poly.type
_entity_poly.pdbx_seq_one_letter_code
_entity_poly.pdbx_strand_id
1 'polypeptide(L)'
;MASAATTLAAHGAQVVAQIVQRRGVSDGGARKMGLPYSSRTLLTYGKVREVALRCEETDAAAVVFTTPLTERQRRTLTAMLGRPATSISDVLTAG
;
A
#
# COMPACT_ATOMS: atom_id res chain seq x y z
N MET A 1 14.53 -13.27 -7.89
CA MET A 1 13.94 -12.63 -6.70
C MET A 1 12.48 -13.04 -6.62
N ALA A 2 12.03 -13.62 -5.51
CA ALA A 2 10.61 -13.94 -5.31
C ALA A 2 9.81 -12.63 -5.25
N SER A 3 8.61 -12.63 -5.84
CA SER A 3 7.73 -11.47 -5.77
C SER A 3 7.25 -11.27 -4.32
N ALA A 4 6.92 -10.04 -3.93
CA ALA A 4 6.32 -9.77 -2.61
C ALA A 4 5.09 -10.64 -2.35
N ALA A 5 4.30 -10.94 -3.39
CA ALA A 5 3.15 -11.82 -3.29
C ALA A 5 3.54 -13.27 -2.97
N THR A 6 4.59 -13.79 -3.61
CA THR A 6 5.15 -15.12 -3.33
C THR A 6 5.69 -15.20 -1.91
N THR A 7 6.41 -14.19 -1.45
CA THR A 7 6.93 -14.14 -0.08
C THR A 7 5.80 -14.13 0.95
N LEU A 8 4.76 -13.32 0.73
CA LEU A 8 3.58 -13.27 1.60
C LEU A 8 2.83 -14.62 1.62
N ALA A 9 2.65 -15.25 0.46
CA ALA A 9 2.03 -16.58 0.37
C ALA A 9 2.83 -17.65 1.14
N ALA A 10 4.16 -17.60 1.10
CA ALA A 10 5.01 -18.50 1.87
C ALA A 10 4.86 -18.32 3.40
N HIS A 11 4.35 -17.17 3.86
CA HIS A 11 4.06 -16.88 5.27
C HIS A 11 2.56 -16.98 5.59
N GLY A 12 1.80 -17.73 4.78
CA GLY A 12 0.39 -18.04 5.03
C GLY A 12 -0.60 -16.94 4.64
N ALA A 13 -0.15 -15.84 4.01
CA ALA A 13 -1.06 -14.80 3.56
C ALA A 13 -1.66 -15.11 2.17
N GLN A 14 -2.96 -14.90 2.02
CA GLN A 14 -3.61 -14.93 0.71
C GLN A 14 -3.57 -13.54 0.07
N VAL A 15 -2.88 -13.42 -1.07
CA VAL A 15 -2.76 -12.16 -1.79
C VAL A 15 -3.96 -12.01 -2.74
N VAL A 16 -4.94 -11.21 -2.34
CA VAL A 16 -6.20 -11.00 -3.09
C VAL A 16 -6.10 -9.92 -4.18
N ALA A 17 -5.13 -9.02 -4.08
CA ALA A 17 -4.85 -8.00 -5.08
C ALA A 17 -3.38 -7.53 -5.00
N GLN A 18 -2.80 -7.16 -6.14
CA GLN A 18 -1.50 -6.51 -6.21
C GLN A 18 -1.63 -5.15 -6.92
N ILE A 19 -1.20 -4.09 -6.24
CA ILE A 19 -1.26 -2.72 -6.77
C ILE A 19 0.17 -2.21 -6.92
N VAL A 20 0.54 -1.87 -8.16
CA VAL A 20 1.82 -1.23 -8.46
C VAL A 20 1.56 0.23 -8.75
N GLN A 21 2.07 1.13 -7.91
CA GLN A 21 2.09 2.55 -8.24
C GLN A 21 3.30 2.83 -9.13
N ARG A 22 3.07 2.90 -10.44
CA ARG A 22 4.03 3.50 -11.38
C ARG A 22 3.92 5.02 -11.28
N ARG A 23 5.03 5.75 -11.43
CA ARG A 23 4.94 7.21 -11.67
C ARG A 23 4.24 7.40 -13.01
N GLY A 24 2.96 7.78 -12.95
CA GLY A 24 2.10 7.95 -14.10
C GLY A 24 1.15 9.13 -13.84
N VAL A 25 0.92 9.88 -14.91
CA VAL A 25 0.14 11.11 -14.92
C VAL A 25 -1.34 10.74 -15.00
N SER A 26 -2.10 10.91 -13.92
CA SER A 26 -3.54 11.19 -14.06
C SER A 26 -3.72 12.63 -14.56
N ASP A 27 -4.92 13.04 -14.98
CA ASP A 27 -5.17 14.40 -15.53
C ASP A 27 -4.68 15.54 -14.60
N GLY A 28 -4.64 15.31 -13.27
CA GLY A 28 -4.05 16.22 -12.28
C GLY A 28 -2.62 15.86 -11.80
N GLY A 29 -2.08 14.72 -12.24
CA GLY A 29 -0.78 14.17 -11.86
C GLY A 29 0.40 14.78 -12.59
N ALA A 30 0.21 15.35 -13.79
CA ALA A 30 1.28 15.93 -14.61
C ALA A 30 2.01 17.05 -13.86
N ARG A 31 1.22 17.93 -13.24
CA ARG A 31 1.70 19.07 -12.44
C ARG A 31 2.38 18.66 -11.14
N LYS A 32 2.23 17.39 -10.72
CA LYS A 32 2.78 16.85 -9.47
C LYS A 32 3.99 15.95 -9.69
N MET A 33 4.43 15.76 -10.94
CA MET A 33 5.57 14.89 -11.30
C MET A 33 6.91 15.37 -10.70
N GLY A 34 7.06 16.67 -10.46
CA GLY A 34 8.24 17.25 -9.81
C GLY A 34 8.18 17.25 -8.28
N LEU A 35 7.06 16.87 -7.69
CA LEU A 35 6.88 16.90 -6.23
C LEU A 35 7.21 15.54 -5.62
N PRO A 36 7.77 15.50 -4.39
CA PRO A 36 7.86 14.27 -3.63
C PRO A 36 6.46 13.63 -3.48
N TYR A 37 6.40 12.31 -3.44
CA TYR A 37 5.19 11.67 -2.92
C TYR A 37 4.90 12.22 -1.53
N SER A 38 3.61 12.26 -1.17
CA SER A 38 3.20 12.69 0.15
C SER A 38 4.02 11.91 1.19
N SER A 39 4.83 12.64 1.96
CA SER A 39 5.65 12.07 3.04
C SER A 39 4.82 11.29 4.05
N ARG A 40 3.52 11.59 4.12
CA ARG A 40 2.54 10.97 5.01
C ARG A 40 1.96 9.65 4.50
N THR A 41 1.93 9.41 3.20
CA THR A 41 1.15 8.29 2.63
C THR A 41 1.91 7.47 1.61
N LEU A 42 3.07 7.91 1.10
CA LEU A 42 3.80 7.30 -0.03
C LEU A 42 3.00 7.23 -1.35
N LEU A 43 1.68 7.40 -1.28
CA LEU A 43 0.68 7.43 -2.33
C LEU A 43 0.09 8.85 -2.45
N THR A 44 -0.46 9.20 -3.60
CA THR A 44 -1.35 10.36 -3.69
C THR A 44 -2.69 10.04 -3.02
N TYR A 45 -3.44 11.06 -2.58
CA TYR A 45 -4.77 10.84 -1.97
C TYR A 45 -5.71 10.03 -2.88
N GLY A 46 -5.74 10.33 -4.18
CA GLY A 46 -6.50 9.56 -5.16
C GLY A 46 -6.10 8.10 -5.20
N LYS A 47 -4.79 7.81 -5.13
CA LYS A 47 -4.31 6.44 -5.08
C LYS A 47 -4.69 5.73 -3.79
N VAL A 48 -4.68 6.40 -2.64
CA VAL A 48 -5.16 5.82 -1.37
C VAL A 48 -6.64 5.42 -1.49
N ARG A 49 -7.48 6.26 -2.13
CA ARG A 49 -8.89 5.96 -2.35
C ARG A 49 -9.10 4.77 -3.30
N GLU A 50 -8.32 4.68 -4.38
CA GLU A 50 -8.33 3.49 -5.26
C GLU A 50 -7.98 2.22 -4.50
N VAL A 51 -6.94 2.27 -3.65
CA VAL A 51 -6.57 1.13 -2.81
C VAL A 51 -7.73 0.76 -1.89
N ALA A 52 -8.33 1.73 -1.19
CA ALA A 52 -9.46 1.50 -0.28
C ALA A 52 -10.66 0.87 -1.00
N LEU A 53 -11.03 1.35 -2.20
CA LEU A 53 -12.10 0.76 -2.99
C LEU A 53 -11.80 -0.69 -3.36
N ARG A 54 -10.59 -0.95 -3.86
CA ARG A 54 -10.19 -2.31 -4.24
C ARG A 54 -10.24 -3.27 -3.07
N CYS A 55 -9.88 -2.74 -1.93
CA CYS A 55 -9.91 -3.38 -0.64
C CYS A 55 -11.34 -3.77 -0.20
N GLU A 56 -12.36 -2.95 -0.46
CA GLU A 56 -13.78 -3.34 -0.28
C GLU A 56 -14.19 -4.44 -1.27
N GLU A 57 -13.81 -4.32 -2.55
CA GLU A 57 -14.17 -5.30 -3.59
C GLU A 57 -13.59 -6.71 -3.33
N THR A 58 -12.43 -6.80 -2.68
CA THR A 58 -11.72 -8.07 -2.47
C THR A 58 -11.80 -8.56 -1.03
N ASP A 59 -12.55 -7.88 -0.16
CA ASP A 59 -12.60 -8.18 1.28
C ASP A 59 -11.19 -8.30 1.92
N ALA A 60 -10.29 -7.39 1.54
CA ALA A 60 -8.90 -7.47 1.97
C ALA A 60 -8.76 -7.09 3.46
N ALA A 61 -8.29 -8.02 4.29
CA ALA A 61 -8.11 -7.77 5.72
C ALA A 61 -7.03 -6.71 6.05
N ALA A 62 -6.03 -6.54 5.19
CA ALA A 62 -4.94 -5.59 5.39
C ALA A 62 -4.30 -5.13 4.07
N VAL A 63 -3.59 -4.01 4.11
CA VAL A 63 -2.75 -3.52 3.00
C VAL A 63 -1.28 -3.64 3.38
N VAL A 64 -0.55 -4.44 2.62
CA VAL A 64 0.90 -4.64 2.81
C VAL A 64 1.69 -3.76 1.84
N PHE A 65 2.56 -2.92 2.39
CA PHE A 65 3.51 -2.10 1.65
C PHE A 65 4.86 -2.81 1.59
N THR A 66 5.45 -2.87 0.39
CA THR A 66 6.79 -3.45 0.21
C THR A 66 7.89 -2.58 0.80
N THR A 67 7.64 -1.29 0.99
CA THR A 67 8.52 -0.35 1.66
C THR A 67 8.23 -0.28 3.16
N PRO A 68 9.26 -0.14 4.03
CA PRO A 68 9.07 0.17 5.44
C PRO A 68 8.23 1.44 5.62
N LEU A 69 7.24 1.36 6.50
CA LEU A 69 6.39 2.46 6.91
C LEU A 69 6.91 2.98 8.24
N THR A 70 7.11 4.29 8.33
CA THR A 70 7.22 4.95 9.63
C THR A 70 5.91 4.78 10.41
N GLU A 71 5.97 4.87 11.73
CA GLU A 71 4.77 4.80 12.57
C GLU A 71 3.71 5.85 12.18
N ARG A 72 4.16 7.06 11.84
CA ARG A 72 3.27 8.14 11.36
C ARG A 72 2.56 7.76 10.05
N GLN A 73 3.27 7.16 9.10
CA GLN A 73 2.69 6.70 7.84
C GLN A 73 1.70 5.57 8.09
N ARG A 74 2.06 4.60 8.92
CA ARG A 74 1.18 3.49 9.31
C ARG A 74 -0.15 4.01 9.86
N ARG A 75 -0.10 4.88 10.88
CA ARG A 75 -1.31 5.46 11.50
C ARG A 75 -2.15 6.22 10.49
N THR A 76 -1.53 7.05 9.65
CA THR A 76 -2.23 7.84 8.63
C THR A 76 -2.89 6.95 7.59
N LEU A 77 -2.17 5.96 7.07
CA LEU A 77 -2.67 5.03 6.05
C LEU A 77 -3.78 4.14 6.60
N THR A 78 -3.63 3.60 7.81
CA THR A 78 -4.68 2.81 8.47
C THR A 78 -5.97 3.61 8.59
N ALA A 79 -5.88 4.86 9.05
CA ALA A 79 -7.05 5.73 9.16
C ALA A 79 -7.71 6.02 7.80
N MET A 80 -6.91 6.19 6.74
CA MET A 80 -7.44 6.47 5.40
C MET A 80 -8.00 5.24 4.68
N LEU A 81 -7.45 4.05 4.94
CA LEU A 81 -7.85 2.80 4.28
C LEU A 81 -8.98 2.07 5.03
N GLY A 82 -9.27 2.48 6.28
CA GLY A 82 -10.25 1.81 7.14
C GLY A 82 -9.80 0.42 7.64
N ARG A 83 -8.54 0.06 7.43
CA ARG A 83 -7.97 -1.26 7.71
C ARG A 83 -6.47 -1.17 7.96
N PRO A 84 -5.84 -2.18 8.59
CA PRO A 84 -4.42 -2.15 8.89
C PRO A 84 -3.55 -1.93 7.64
N ALA A 85 -2.74 -0.86 7.67
CA ALA A 85 -1.58 -0.71 6.80
C ALA A 85 -0.35 -1.30 7.50
N THR A 86 0.43 -2.14 6.84
CA THR A 86 1.64 -2.74 7.41
C THR A 86 2.77 -2.83 6.40
N SER A 87 4.01 -2.90 6.87
CA SER A 87 5.15 -3.22 6.01
C SER A 87 5.31 -4.71 5.87
N ILE A 88 5.84 -5.14 4.72
CA ILE A 88 6.17 -6.55 4.50
C ILE A 88 7.14 -7.06 5.57
N SER A 89 8.12 -6.25 6.00
CA SER A 89 9.06 -6.59 7.08
C SER A 89 8.37 -6.99 8.38
N ASP A 90 7.25 -6.34 8.72
CA ASP A 90 6.53 -6.63 9.96
C ASP A 90 5.83 -7.99 9.87
N VAL A 91 5.28 -8.32 8.69
CA VAL A 91 4.63 -9.60 8.44
C VAL A 91 5.66 -10.74 8.49
N LEU A 92 6.85 -10.52 7.94
CA LEU A 92 7.91 -11.52 7.90
C LEU A 92 8.61 -11.74 9.25
N THR A 93 8.51 -10.78 10.17
CA THR A 93 9.09 -10.91 11.52
C THR A 93 8.09 -11.50 12.52
N ALA A 94 6.80 -11.49 12.18
CA ALA A 94 5.72 -11.99 13.03
C ALA A 94 5.39 -13.47 12.81
N GLY A 95 6.05 -14.14 11.85
CA GLY A 95 5.95 -15.58 11.59
C GLY A 95 7.15 -16.34 12.10
#